data_AF-A0A6J4W3C9-F1
#
_entry.id   AF-A0A6J4W3C9-F1
#
_cell.length_a   1.000
_cell.length_b   1.000
_cell.length_c   1.000
_cell.angle_alpha   90.00
_cell.angle_beta   90.00
_cell.angle_gamma   90.00
#
_symmetry.space_group_name_H-M   'P 1'
#
loop_
_entity.id
_entity.type
_entity.pdbx_description
1 polymer ?
#
loop_
_entity_poly.entity_id
_entity_poly.type
_entity_poly.pdbx_seq_one_letter_code
_entity_poly.pdbx_strand_id
1 'polypeptide(L)'
;MSFSERTYFPPAEEGELSKVESFLAVYKDRHGTEARPQFFLSGSNEGEQILLPKELYEILVRTVEALASGKAVTIHPNDPLVTTQQAAELLGVSRPTVVKLIEDGKLEATKVTRHRRIKLEDVLRYQERQTIEQLDFLASTTSDAPALTESEYVSVRKMLANKRKESRIG
;
A
#
# COMPACT_ATOMS: atom_id res chain seq x y z
N MET A 1 26.32 -2.63 16.69
CA MET A 1 27.16 -3.68 16.07
C MET A 1 28.04 -3.00 15.03
N SER A 2 29.37 -3.04 15.21
CA SER A 2 30.34 -2.44 14.29
C SER A 2 30.45 -3.29 13.03
N PHE A 3 30.31 -2.70 11.85
CA PHE A 3 30.72 -3.35 10.61
C PHE A 3 32.25 -3.41 10.59
N SER A 4 32.82 -4.62 10.52
CA SER A 4 34.26 -4.81 10.35
C SER A 4 34.62 -4.59 8.88
N GLU A 5 35.44 -3.59 8.59
CA GLU A 5 36.00 -3.38 7.26
C GLU A 5 36.92 -4.57 6.89
N ARG A 6 36.74 -5.12 5.69
CA ARG A 6 37.58 -6.16 5.11
C ARG A 6 37.97 -5.78 3.68
N THR A 7 39.25 -5.91 3.37
CA THR A 7 39.79 -5.77 2.02
C THR A 7 39.86 -7.15 1.36
N TYR A 8 39.34 -7.27 0.13
CA TYR A 8 39.37 -8.50 -0.67
C TYR A 8 40.23 -8.27 -1.92
N PHE A 9 40.92 -9.32 -2.37
CA PHE A 9 41.70 -9.31 -3.60
C PHE A 9 40.90 -9.98 -4.72
N PRO A 10 41.12 -9.61 -5.99
CA PRO A 10 40.49 -10.29 -7.12
C PRO A 10 40.86 -11.78 -7.14
N PRO A 11 39.95 -12.66 -7.60
CA PRO A 11 40.23 -14.09 -7.71
C PRO A 11 41.41 -14.34 -8.66
N ALA A 12 42.17 -15.40 -8.38
CA ALA A 12 43.37 -15.75 -9.14
C ALA A 12 43.07 -16.28 -10.55
N GLU A 13 41.83 -16.73 -10.80
CA GLU A 13 41.42 -17.24 -12.11
C GLU A 13 40.90 -16.12 -13.02
N GLU A 14 41.58 -15.94 -14.16
CA GLU A 14 41.14 -15.06 -15.24
C GLU A 14 39.80 -15.55 -15.82
N GLY A 15 38.76 -14.72 -15.73
CA GLY A 15 37.45 -14.96 -16.34
C GLY A 15 36.29 -15.23 -15.37
N GLU A 16 36.56 -15.49 -14.08
CA GLU A 16 35.49 -15.58 -13.07
C GLU A 16 34.74 -14.26 -12.91
N LEU A 17 35.49 -13.16 -12.79
CA LEU A 17 34.90 -11.81 -12.74
C LEU A 17 34.18 -11.46 -14.04
N SER A 18 34.66 -11.89 -15.20
CA SER A 18 34.05 -11.57 -16.50
C SER A 18 32.62 -12.13 -16.63
N LYS A 19 32.33 -13.29 -16.03
CA LYS A 19 30.96 -13.84 -15.99
C LYS A 19 30.04 -12.99 -15.10
N VAL A 20 30.53 -12.56 -13.94
CA VAL A 20 29.80 -11.70 -13.01
C VAL A 20 29.58 -10.31 -13.60
N GLU A 21 30.60 -9.74 -14.25
CA GLU A 21 30.53 -8.47 -14.97
C GLU A 21 29.52 -8.51 -16.12
N SER A 22 29.54 -9.58 -16.92
CA SER A 22 28.58 -9.78 -18.00
C SER A 22 27.15 -9.88 -17.46
N PHE A 23 26.95 -10.61 -16.37
CA PHE A 23 25.65 -10.70 -15.69
C PHE A 23 25.19 -9.34 -15.16
N LEU A 24 26.07 -8.58 -14.49
CA LEU A 24 25.75 -7.26 -13.96
C LEU A 24 25.49 -6.22 -15.05
N ALA A 25 26.20 -6.28 -16.19
CA ALA A 25 25.97 -5.42 -17.34
C ALA A 25 24.59 -5.67 -17.95
N VAL A 26 24.24 -6.93 -18.19
CA VAL A 26 22.90 -7.32 -18.70
C VAL A 26 21.80 -6.97 -17.70
N TYR A 27 22.05 -7.14 -16.40
CA TYR A 27 21.10 -6.80 -15.35
C TYR A 27 20.85 -5.28 -15.28
N LYS A 28 21.90 -4.46 -15.33
CA LYS A 28 21.80 -2.99 -15.31
C LYS A 28 21.10 -2.42 -16.54
N ASP A 29 21.34 -3.00 -17.72
CA ASP A 29 20.69 -2.58 -18.96
C ASP A 29 19.18 -2.81 -18.93
N ARG A 30 18.73 -3.90 -18.29
CA ARG A 30 17.31 -4.26 -18.17
C ARG A 30 16.59 -3.65 -16.97
N HIS A 31 17.30 -3.36 -15.88
CA HIS A 31 16.69 -2.98 -14.59
C HIS A 31 17.15 -1.61 -14.04
N GLY A 32 18.07 -0.91 -14.70
CA GLY A 32 18.64 0.34 -14.22
C GLY A 32 19.74 0.14 -13.15
N THR A 33 20.45 1.21 -12.80
CA THR A 33 21.61 1.18 -11.87
C THR A 33 21.20 1.06 -10.40
N GLU A 34 19.92 1.27 -10.07
CA GLU A 34 19.41 1.08 -8.71
C GLU A 34 18.95 -0.37 -8.54
N ALA A 35 19.64 -1.10 -7.67
CA ALA A 35 19.17 -2.41 -7.22
C ALA A 35 17.83 -2.20 -6.50
N ARG A 36 16.72 -2.39 -7.22
CA ARG A 36 15.40 -2.37 -6.60
C ARG A 36 15.31 -3.58 -5.68
N PRO A 37 14.94 -3.40 -4.40
CA PRO A 37 14.80 -4.52 -3.49
C PRO A 37 13.75 -5.49 -4.05
N GLN A 38 14.16 -6.74 -4.26
CA GLN A 38 13.28 -7.83 -4.65
C GLN A 38 13.00 -8.67 -3.40
N PHE A 39 11.72 -8.90 -3.13
CA PHE A 39 11.28 -9.67 -1.98
C PHE A 39 10.88 -11.06 -2.46
N PHE A 40 11.22 -12.10 -1.69
CA PHE A 40 10.91 -13.47 -2.06
C PHE A 40 10.20 -14.17 -0.90
N LEU A 41 9.20 -14.99 -1.23
CA LEU A 41 8.63 -15.96 -0.31
C LEU A 41 9.24 -17.33 -0.64
N SER A 42 9.88 -17.95 0.35
CA SER A 42 10.40 -19.31 0.22
C SER A 42 9.27 -20.32 0.43
N GLY A 43 9.17 -21.29 -0.48
CA GLY A 43 8.30 -22.44 -0.36
C GLY A 43 8.82 -23.47 0.64
N SER A 44 8.11 -24.59 0.74
CA SER A 44 8.49 -25.70 1.63
C SER A 44 9.62 -26.57 1.08
N ASN A 45 9.89 -26.49 -0.23
CA ASN A 45 10.96 -27.23 -0.88
C ASN A 45 12.22 -26.39 -1.04
N GLU A 46 13.38 -27.05 -1.05
CA GLU A 46 14.67 -26.40 -1.26
C GLU A 46 14.73 -25.75 -2.65
N GLY A 47 15.07 -24.45 -2.68
CA GLY A 47 15.14 -23.65 -3.90
C GLY A 47 13.79 -23.13 -4.43
N GLU A 48 12.66 -23.47 -3.81
CA GLU A 48 11.36 -22.92 -4.20
C GLU A 48 11.24 -21.49 -3.68
N GLN A 49 11.25 -20.51 -4.59
CA GLN A 49 11.08 -19.10 -4.25
C GLN A 49 10.13 -18.44 -5.25
N ILE A 50 9.20 -17.63 -4.73
CA ILE A 50 8.35 -16.78 -5.56
C ILE A 50 8.63 -15.31 -5.24
N LEU A 51 8.71 -14.49 -6.29
CA LEU A 51 8.84 -13.05 -6.14
C LEU A 51 7.55 -12.50 -5.51
N LEU A 52 7.70 -11.78 -4.40
CA LEU A 52 6.63 -11.07 -3.73
C LEU A 52 6.42 -9.69 -4.37
N PRO A 53 5.20 -9.37 -4.83
CA PRO A 53 4.84 -8.00 -5.17
C PRO A 53 5.07 -7.05 -3.98
N LYS A 54 5.39 -5.79 -4.27
CA LYS A 54 5.71 -4.78 -3.24
C LYS A 54 4.57 -4.60 -2.26
N GLU A 55 3.33 -4.61 -2.75
CA GLU A 55 2.12 -4.43 -1.96
C GLU A 55 1.97 -5.53 -0.90
N LEU A 56 2.27 -6.77 -1.28
CA LEU A 56 2.19 -7.91 -0.35
C LEU A 56 3.31 -7.86 0.70
N TYR A 57 4.51 -7.44 0.32
CA TYR A 57 5.59 -7.18 1.26
C TYR A 57 5.19 -6.12 2.30
N GLU A 58 4.61 -4.99 1.87
CA GLU A 58 4.17 -3.92 2.78
C GLU A 58 3.08 -4.40 3.76
N ILE A 59 2.16 -5.26 3.31
CA ILE A 59 1.15 -5.88 4.19
C ILE A 59 1.84 -6.73 5.28
N LEU A 60 2.84 -7.53 4.91
CA LEU A 60 3.58 -8.37 5.85
C LEU A 60 4.34 -7.53 6.87
N VAL A 61 5.00 -6.44 6.45
CA VAL A 61 5.70 -5.51 7.36
C VAL A 61 4.73 -4.96 8.41
N ARG A 62 3.58 -4.42 7.99
CA ARG A 62 2.56 -3.87 8.93
C ARG A 62 1.98 -4.94 9.85
N THR A 63 1.82 -6.17 9.34
CA THR A 63 1.35 -7.31 10.14
C THR A 63 2.34 -7.63 11.24
N VAL A 64 3.64 -7.71 10.92
CA VAL A 64 4.71 -7.97 11.88
C VAL A 64 4.80 -6.85 12.91
N GLU A 65 4.71 -5.58 12.51
CA GLU A 65 4.71 -4.43 13.43
C GLU A 65 3.54 -4.50 14.43
N ALA A 66 2.33 -4.81 13.95
CA ALA A 66 1.16 -4.96 14.80
C ALA A 66 1.33 -6.12 15.81
N LEU A 67 1.77 -7.29 15.35
CA LEU A 67 2.04 -8.45 16.20
C LEU A 67 3.13 -8.18 17.22
N ALA A 68 4.23 -7.53 16.83
CA ALA A 68 5.32 -7.14 17.72
C ALA A 68 4.86 -6.16 18.81
N SER A 69 3.83 -5.35 18.52
CA SER A 69 3.18 -4.48 19.50
C SER A 69 2.12 -5.18 20.39
N GLY A 70 1.99 -6.50 20.30
CA GLY A 70 1.02 -7.29 21.07
C GLY A 70 -0.41 -7.20 20.56
N LYS A 71 -0.64 -6.64 19.36
CA LYS A 71 -1.99 -6.55 18.76
C LYS A 71 -2.27 -7.81 17.95
N ALA A 72 -3.49 -8.33 18.08
CA ALA A 72 -3.97 -9.38 17.19
C ALA A 72 -4.19 -8.81 15.77
N VAL A 73 -3.84 -9.59 14.75
CA VAL A 73 -4.10 -9.26 13.34
C VAL A 73 -5.08 -10.27 12.78
N THR A 74 -6.10 -9.80 12.07
CA THR A 74 -7.08 -10.64 11.39
C THR A 74 -7.12 -10.28 9.90
N ILE A 75 -6.96 -11.28 9.05
CA ILE A 75 -7.07 -11.14 7.60
C ILE A 75 -8.40 -11.75 7.18
N HIS A 76 -9.27 -10.92 6.62
CA HIS A 76 -10.56 -11.37 6.11
C HIS A 76 -10.60 -11.22 4.59
N PRO A 77 -10.79 -12.31 3.82
CA PRO A 77 -11.12 -12.20 2.42
C PRO A 77 -12.51 -11.56 2.30
N ASN A 78 -12.60 -10.46 1.57
CA ASN A 78 -13.87 -9.79 1.36
C ASN A 78 -14.46 -10.17 0.00
N ASP A 79 -15.77 -10.40 -0.04
CA ASP A 79 -16.49 -10.47 -1.30
C ASP A 79 -16.31 -9.15 -2.07
N PRO A 80 -16.17 -9.20 -3.40
CA PRO A 80 -16.08 -7.99 -4.22
C PRO A 80 -17.36 -7.14 -4.12
N LEU A 81 -18.46 -7.73 -3.67
CA LEU A 81 -19.77 -7.10 -3.52
C LEU A 81 -20.26 -7.16 -2.06
N VAL A 82 -20.28 -6.01 -1.42
CA VAL A 82 -20.77 -5.85 -0.05
C VAL A 82 -22.24 -5.42 -0.01
N THR A 83 -22.93 -5.78 1.07
CA THR A 83 -24.27 -5.26 1.34
C THR A 83 -24.21 -3.81 1.84
N THR A 84 -25.34 -3.10 1.82
CA THR A 84 -25.42 -1.74 2.40
C THR A 84 -25.07 -1.71 3.90
N GLN A 85 -25.24 -2.82 4.60
CA GLN A 85 -24.90 -2.91 6.02
C GLN A 85 -23.38 -3.04 6.21
N GLN A 86 -22.74 -3.96 5.50
CA GLN A 86 -21.28 -4.09 5.52
C GLN A 86 -20.58 -2.81 5.06
N ALA A 87 -21.12 -2.13 4.04
CA ALA A 87 -20.61 -0.82 3.63
C ALA A 87 -20.74 0.23 4.74
N ALA A 88 -21.83 0.21 5.51
CA ALA A 88 -22.03 1.13 6.63
C ALA A 88 -21.00 0.88 7.76
N GLU A 89 -20.76 -0.39 8.07
CA GLU A 89 -19.74 -0.81 9.04
C GLU A 89 -18.33 -0.36 8.59
N LEU A 90 -17.98 -0.57 7.32
CA LEU A 90 -16.69 -0.16 6.75
C LEU A 90 -16.50 1.37 6.78
N LEU A 91 -17.55 2.13 6.48
CA LEU A 91 -17.52 3.59 6.47
C LEU A 91 -17.67 4.22 7.86
N GLY A 92 -18.00 3.45 8.89
CA GLY A 92 -18.27 3.96 10.23
C GLY A 92 -19.51 4.85 10.31
N VAL A 93 -20.54 4.60 9.49
CA VAL A 93 -21.78 5.39 9.42
C VAL A 93 -23.03 4.52 9.56
N SER A 94 -24.20 5.15 9.64
CA SER A 94 -25.48 4.43 9.67
C SER A 94 -25.85 3.83 8.30
N ARG A 95 -26.54 2.69 8.27
CA ARG A 95 -27.08 2.12 7.02
C ARG A 95 -27.97 3.11 6.24
N PRO A 96 -28.89 3.89 6.86
CA PRO A 96 -29.63 4.93 6.15
C PRO A 96 -28.73 5.95 5.46
N THR A 97 -27.59 6.32 6.06
CA THR A 97 -26.60 7.21 5.42
C THR A 97 -26.06 6.59 4.14
N VAL A 98 -25.70 5.30 4.14
CA VAL A 98 -25.25 4.60 2.93
C VAL A 98 -26.34 4.57 1.85
N VAL A 99 -27.59 4.34 2.22
CA VAL A 99 -28.72 4.40 1.27
C VAL A 99 -28.84 5.79 0.64
N LYS A 100 -28.73 6.85 1.45
CA LYS A 100 -28.72 8.22 0.95
C LYS A 100 -27.55 8.50 0.00
N LEU A 101 -26.35 8.01 0.31
CA LEU A 101 -25.19 8.13 -0.59
C LEU A 101 -25.41 7.44 -1.93
N ILE A 102 -26.17 6.34 -1.95
CA ILE A 102 -26.54 5.66 -3.20
C ILE A 102 -27.57 6.48 -3.98
N GLU A 103 -28.59 7.01 -3.30
CA GLU A 103 -29.63 7.86 -3.91
C GLU A 103 -29.06 9.17 -4.46
N ASP A 104 -28.08 9.75 -3.76
CA ASP A 104 -27.33 10.95 -4.18
C ASP A 104 -26.30 10.64 -5.29
N GLY A 105 -26.17 9.39 -5.75
CA GLY A 105 -25.22 8.97 -6.79
C GLY A 105 -23.75 8.99 -6.36
N LYS A 106 -23.46 9.12 -5.05
CA LYS A 106 -22.10 9.11 -4.50
C LYS A 106 -21.51 7.72 -4.33
N LEU A 107 -22.38 6.69 -4.28
CA LEU A 107 -22.02 5.28 -4.28
C LEU A 107 -22.89 4.52 -5.28
N GLU A 108 -22.28 3.78 -6.19
CA GLU A 108 -23.01 2.95 -7.15
C GLU A 108 -23.43 1.64 -6.49
N ALA A 109 -24.70 1.26 -6.65
CA ALA A 109 -25.20 0.00 -6.13
C ALA A 109 -26.01 -0.76 -7.19
N THR A 110 -25.65 -2.02 -7.39
CA THR A 110 -26.37 -2.93 -8.28
C THR A 110 -27.39 -3.73 -7.46
N LYS A 111 -28.60 -3.86 -7.98
CA LYS A 111 -29.61 -4.74 -7.37
C LYS A 111 -29.31 -6.18 -7.78
N VAL A 112 -28.87 -7.01 -6.83
CA VAL A 112 -28.72 -8.46 -7.05
C VAL A 112 -29.89 -9.14 -6.35
N THR A 113 -30.85 -9.61 -7.15
CA THR A 113 -32.10 -10.23 -6.69
C THR A 113 -32.94 -9.28 -5.82
N ARG A 114 -32.84 -9.36 -4.48
CA ARG A 114 -33.68 -8.60 -3.53
C ARG A 114 -32.93 -7.50 -2.79
N HIS A 115 -31.60 -7.55 -2.71
CA HIS A 115 -30.79 -6.58 -1.95
C HIS A 115 -29.86 -5.78 -2.86
N ARG A 116 -29.59 -4.53 -2.47
CA ARG A 116 -28.54 -3.72 -3.10
C ARG A 116 -27.17 -4.25 -2.70
N ARG A 117 -26.29 -4.38 -3.69
CA ARG A 117 -24.89 -4.75 -3.54
C ARG A 117 -24.03 -3.61 -4.07
N ILE A 118 -22.97 -3.30 -3.35
CA ILE A 118 -22.03 -2.22 -3.65
C ILE A 118 -20.67 -2.88 -3.88
N LYS A 119 -19.92 -2.46 -4.89
CA LYS A 119 -18.55 -2.95 -5.01
C LYS A 119 -17.74 -2.47 -3.81
N LEU A 120 -17.01 -3.37 -3.17
CA LEU A 120 -16.16 -3.02 -2.03
C LEU A 120 -15.18 -1.91 -2.39
N GLU A 121 -14.60 -1.99 -3.59
CA GLU A 121 -13.67 -0.99 -4.11
C GLU A 121 -14.27 0.42 -4.12
N ASP A 122 -15.53 0.57 -4.53
CA ASP A 122 -16.20 1.86 -4.57
C ASP A 122 -16.46 2.41 -3.17
N VAL A 123 -16.74 1.52 -2.19
CA VAL A 123 -16.86 1.90 -0.78
C VAL A 123 -15.52 2.41 -0.23
N LEU A 124 -14.44 1.67 -0.49
CA LEU A 124 -13.09 2.05 -0.01
C LEU A 124 -12.61 3.35 -0.67
N ARG A 125 -12.83 3.52 -1.98
CA ARG A 125 -12.50 4.76 -2.71
C ARG A 125 -13.29 5.96 -2.19
N TYR A 126 -14.56 5.76 -1.83
CA TYR A 126 -15.36 6.78 -1.17
C TYR A 126 -14.78 7.18 0.19
N GLN A 127 -14.43 6.19 1.03
CA GLN A 127 -13.85 6.42 2.36
C GLN A 127 -12.54 7.22 2.28
N GLU A 128 -11.69 6.86 1.33
CA GLU A 128 -10.41 7.51 1.10
C GLU A 128 -10.58 8.98 0.70
N ARG A 129 -11.51 9.27 -0.22
CA ARG A 129 -11.84 10.64 -0.60
C ARG A 129 -12.35 11.46 0.59
N GLN A 130 -13.24 10.89 1.42
CA GLN A 130 -13.75 11.56 2.62
C GLN A 130 -12.63 11.86 3.63
N THR A 131 -11.70 10.93 3.80
CA THR A 131 -10.55 11.11 4.71
C THR A 131 -9.66 12.25 4.23
N ILE A 132 -9.39 12.32 2.93
CA ILE A 132 -8.61 13.41 2.32
C ILE A 132 -9.33 14.76 2.49
N GLU A 133 -10.64 14.82 2.21
CA GLU A 133 -11.45 16.03 2.39
C GLU A 133 -11.45 16.52 3.85
N GLN A 134 -11.58 15.60 4.82
CA GLN A 134 -11.50 15.94 6.24
C GLN A 134 -10.13 16.49 6.63
N LEU A 135 -9.04 15.86 6.16
CA LEU A 135 -7.69 16.34 6.42
C LEU A 135 -7.43 17.72 5.79
N ASP A 136 -7.91 17.94 4.56
CA ASP A 136 -7.81 19.23 3.87
C ASP A 136 -8.62 20.32 4.61
N PHE A 137 -9.81 19.98 5.13
CA PHE A 137 -10.62 20.89 5.93
C PHE A 137 -9.93 21.25 7.26
N LEU A 138 -9.40 20.25 7.97
CA LEU A 138 -8.64 20.46 9.21
C LEU A 138 -7.44 21.37 8.95
N ALA A 139 -6.65 21.09 7.91
CA ALA A 139 -5.49 21.88 7.53
C ALA A 139 -5.82 23.32 7.12
N SER A 140 -7.03 23.58 6.61
CA SER A 140 -7.47 24.94 6.26
C SER A 140 -8.11 25.71 7.43
N THR A 141 -8.56 25.01 8.48
CA THR A 141 -9.24 25.60 9.65
C THR A 141 -8.31 25.74 10.87
N THR A 142 -7.17 25.04 10.91
CA THR A 142 -6.19 25.17 12.01
C THR A 142 -5.38 26.47 11.91
N SER A 143 -5.91 27.51 12.54
CA SER A 143 -5.17 28.71 12.94
C SER A 143 -4.42 28.52 14.28
N ASP A 144 -4.75 27.47 15.07
CA ASP A 144 -4.32 27.32 16.47
C ASP A 144 -3.97 25.86 16.90
N ALA A 145 -3.60 24.97 15.98
CA ALA A 145 -3.06 23.63 16.35
C ALA A 145 -1.54 23.71 16.61
N PRO A 146 -0.96 22.88 17.50
CA PRO A 146 0.50 22.83 17.68
C PRO A 146 1.16 22.61 16.32
N ALA A 147 2.05 23.53 15.95
CA ALA A 147 2.64 23.60 14.63
C ALA A 147 3.30 22.26 14.28
N LEU A 148 2.68 21.51 13.37
CA LEU A 148 3.42 20.53 12.59
C LEU A 148 4.61 21.28 11.99
N THR A 149 5.79 20.68 12.07
CA THR A 149 6.98 21.28 11.48
C THR A 149 6.75 21.46 9.97
N GLU A 150 7.38 22.47 9.37
CA GLU A 150 7.26 22.74 7.93
C GLU A 150 7.56 21.48 7.08
N SER A 151 8.47 20.63 7.58
CA SER A 151 8.81 19.30 7.06
C SER A 151 7.61 18.34 7.03
N GLU A 152 6.84 18.29 8.10
CA GLU A 152 5.64 17.44 8.21
C GLU A 152 4.52 17.95 7.32
N TYR A 153 4.31 19.26 7.22
CA TYR A 153 3.32 19.86 6.31
C TYR A 153 3.66 19.60 4.84
N VAL A 154 4.92 19.78 4.44
CA VAL A 154 5.36 19.48 3.07
C VAL A 154 5.22 18.00 2.77
N SER A 155 5.50 17.13 3.73
CA SER A 155 5.36 15.67 3.58
C SER A 155 3.89 15.26 3.40
N VAL A 156 2.98 15.81 4.21
CA VAL A 156 1.53 15.56 4.09
C VAL A 156 1.01 16.07 2.75
N ARG A 157 1.35 17.30 2.34
CA ARG A 157 0.92 17.84 1.04
C ARG A 157 1.47 17.04 -0.15
N LYS A 158 2.72 16.58 -0.06
CA LYS A 158 3.34 15.74 -1.11
C LYS A 158 2.70 14.36 -1.16
N MET A 159 2.36 13.77 -0.01
CA MET A 159 1.56 12.54 0.07
C MET A 159 0.18 12.72 -0.57
N LEU A 160 -0.55 13.78 -0.20
CA LEU A 160 -1.87 14.07 -0.75
C LEU A 160 -1.84 14.32 -2.26
N ALA A 161 -0.80 15.02 -2.75
CA ALA A 161 -0.61 15.28 -4.18
C ALA A 161 -0.29 14.01 -4.99
N ASN A 162 0.55 13.12 -4.46
CA ASN A 162 0.87 11.84 -5.11
C ASN A 162 -0.35 10.92 -5.14
N LYS A 163 -1.10 10.85 -4.05
CA LYS A 163 -2.33 10.05 -3.94
C LYS A 163 -3.42 10.50 -4.93
N ARG A 164 -3.57 11.81 -5.16
CA ARG A 164 -4.44 12.38 -6.21
C ARG A 164 -4.01 12.00 -7.63
N LYS A 165 -2.72 11.72 -7.85
CA LYS A 165 -2.16 11.34 -9.16
C LYS A 165 -2.38 9.85 -9.45
N GLU A 166 -2.33 9.01 -8.41
CA GLU A 166 -2.60 7.56 -8.50
C GLU A 166 -4.10 7.26 -8.73
N SER A 167 -5.02 7.98 -8.06
CA SER A 167 -6.46 7.79 -8.27
C SER A 167 -7.01 8.32 -9.62
N ARG A 168 -6.18 8.99 -10.43
CA ARG A 168 -6.58 9.51 -11.77
C ARG A 168 -6.17 8.62 -12.93
N ILE A 169 -5.46 7.52 -12.68
CA ILE A 169 -4.89 6.64 -13.72
C ILE A 169 -5.57 5.25 -13.72
N GLY A 170 -6.52 4.99 -12.82
CA GLY A 170 -7.33 3.77 -12.76
C GLY A 170 -8.74 3.96 -13.28
#